data_AF-A0A7J2RUV1-F1
#
_entry.id   AF-A0A7J2RUV1-F1
#
_cell.length_a   1.000
_cell.length_b   1.000
_cell.length_c   1.000
_cell.angle_alpha   90.00
_cell.angle_beta   90.00
_cell.angle_gamma   90.00
#
_symmetry.space_group_name_H-M   'P 1'
#
loop_
_entity.id
_entity.type
_entity.pdbx_description
1 polymer ?
#
loop_
_entity_poly.entity_id
_entity_poly.type
_entity_poly.pdbx_seq_one_letter_code
_entity_poly.pdbx_strand_id
1 'polypeptide(L)'
;MLNKNAQVGETVTWIVATVIIVLILGVSIFLSSTYLGESKNVGSAFYQPKDTLASKSLFSYMLTKNTDGINVYEQLIENDLNESNGELAVGIFEEFYGEEYNSVWLGILEGFTTATVKNDYFGSRPDLIVDVKESSFKISHVKETVNLKENRDLELILRGVRK
;
A
#
# COMPACT_ATOMS: atom_id res chain seq x y z
N MET A 1 -62.31 -9.53 -26.11
CA MET A 1 -61.74 -10.81 -25.66
C MET A 1 -60.23 -10.64 -25.66
N LEU A 2 -59.63 -10.38 -24.50
CA LEU A 2 -58.23 -9.91 -24.39
C LEU A 2 -57.25 -11.08 -24.22
N ASN A 3 -56.16 -11.00 -24.97
CA ASN A 3 -55.06 -11.94 -25.13
C ASN A 3 -54.54 -12.55 -23.80
N LYS A 4 -54.95 -13.77 -23.48
CA LYS A 4 -54.35 -14.58 -22.40
C LYS A 4 -52.93 -15.09 -22.72
N ASN A 5 -52.52 -15.08 -24.00
CA ASN A 5 -51.24 -15.65 -24.43
C ASN A 5 -50.06 -14.68 -24.31
N ALA A 6 -50.30 -13.37 -24.22
CA ALA A 6 -49.24 -12.37 -24.07
C ALA A 6 -48.67 -12.34 -22.63
N GLN A 7 -49.51 -12.62 -21.63
CA GLN A 7 -49.15 -12.56 -20.21
C GLN A 7 -48.23 -13.71 -19.76
N VAL A 8 -48.32 -14.87 -20.43
CA VAL A 8 -47.46 -16.02 -20.13
C VAL A 8 -46.02 -15.76 -20.58
N GLY A 9 -45.83 -15.06 -21.72
CA GLY A 9 -44.50 -14.71 -22.22
C GLY A 9 -43.73 -13.78 -21.28
N GLU A 10 -44.41 -12.77 -20.74
CA GLU A 10 -43.82 -11.80 -19.81
C GLU A 10 -43.34 -12.45 -18.51
N THR A 11 -44.14 -13.36 -17.96
CA THR A 11 -43.80 -14.06 -16.70
C THR A 11 -42.62 -15.01 -16.90
N VAL A 12 -42.55 -15.68 -18.05
CA VAL A 12 -41.43 -16.58 -18.38
C VAL A 12 -40.13 -15.80 -18.56
N THR A 13 -40.16 -14.64 -19.21
CA THR A 13 -38.95 -13.79 -19.36
C THR A 13 -38.40 -13.33 -18.02
N TRP A 14 -39.26 -12.96 -17.07
CA TRP A 14 -38.83 -12.55 -15.72
C TRP A 14 -38.16 -13.70 -14.94
N ILE A 15 -38.72 -14.91 -15.05
CA ILE A 15 -38.13 -16.11 -14.45
C ILE A 15 -36.77 -16.42 -15.08
N VAL A 16 -36.64 -16.34 -16.40
CA VAL A 16 -35.34 -16.59 -17.07
C VAL A 16 -34.30 -15.55 -16.66
N ALA A 17 -34.67 -14.28 -16.58
CA ALA A 17 -33.77 -13.21 -16.14
C ALA A 17 -33.25 -13.42 -14.71
N THR A 18 -34.13 -13.80 -13.77
CA THR A 18 -33.72 -14.06 -12.38
C THR A 18 -32.78 -15.26 -12.26
N VAL A 19 -33.01 -16.34 -13.02
CA VAL A 19 -32.11 -17.51 -13.05
C VAL A 19 -30.71 -17.15 -13.56
N ILE A 20 -30.63 -16.31 -14.61
CA ILE A 20 -29.35 -15.85 -15.15
C ILE A 20 -28.58 -15.03 -14.10
N ILE A 21 -29.26 -14.14 -13.38
CA ILE A 21 -28.63 -13.32 -12.33
C ILE A 21 -28.06 -14.21 -11.21
N VAL A 22 -28.82 -15.21 -10.76
CA VAL A 22 -28.38 -16.15 -9.72
C VAL A 22 -27.13 -16.92 -10.18
N LEU A 23 -27.09 -17.35 -11.44
CA LEU A 23 -25.91 -18.03 -12.00
C LEU A 23 -24.67 -17.13 -12.04
N ILE A 24 -24.81 -15.87 -12.48
CA ILE A 24 -23.69 -14.93 -12.53
C ILE A 24 -23.14 -14.64 -11.13
N LEU A 25 -24.03 -14.44 -10.15
CA LEU A 25 -23.62 -14.23 -8.76
C LEU A 25 -22.93 -15.46 -8.18
N GLY A 26 -23.45 -16.67 -8.46
CA GLY A 26 -22.83 -17.92 -8.03
C GLY A 26 -21.41 -18.09 -8.58
N VAL A 27 -21.21 -17.83 -9.88
CA VAL A 27 -19.88 -17.90 -10.51
C VAL A 27 -18.96 -16.81 -9.96
N SER A 28 -19.45 -15.59 -9.74
CA SER A 28 -18.67 -14.49 -9.17
C SER A 28 -18.17 -14.81 -7.76
N ILE A 29 -19.02 -15.36 -6.89
CA ILE A 29 -18.64 -15.79 -5.54
C ILE A 29 -17.67 -16.96 -5.62
N PHE A 30 -17.92 -17.94 -6.48
CA PHE A 30 -17.06 -19.11 -6.62
C PHE A 30 -15.65 -18.79 -7.15
N LEU A 31 -15.56 -17.91 -8.16
CA LEU A 31 -14.28 -17.42 -8.66
C LEU A 31 -13.56 -16.60 -7.59
N SER A 32 -14.29 -15.72 -6.89
CA SER A 32 -13.70 -14.93 -5.79
C SER A 32 -13.21 -15.84 -4.67
N SER A 33 -13.97 -16.84 -4.23
CA SER A 33 -13.57 -17.73 -3.14
C SER A 33 -12.41 -18.65 -3.52
N THR A 34 -12.39 -19.13 -4.77
CA THR A 34 -11.40 -20.14 -5.21
C THR A 34 -10.09 -19.48 -5.66
N TYR A 35 -10.15 -18.35 -6.36
CA TYR A 35 -8.94 -17.65 -6.82
C TYR A 35 -8.40 -16.62 -5.82
N LEU A 36 -9.20 -16.05 -4.92
CA LEU A 36 -8.70 -15.18 -3.85
C LEU A 36 -8.47 -15.94 -2.52
N GLY A 37 -8.91 -17.19 -2.41
CA GLY A 37 -8.82 -18.01 -1.20
C GLY A 37 -7.62 -18.95 -1.11
N GLU A 38 -6.79 -19.08 -2.16
CA GLU A 38 -5.56 -19.88 -2.11
C GLU A 38 -4.51 -19.21 -1.20
N SER A 39 -4.51 -19.68 0.06
CA SER A 39 -3.39 -19.76 1.01
C SER A 39 -2.34 -18.64 0.95
N LYS A 40 -2.59 -17.53 1.65
CA LYS A 40 -1.48 -16.85 2.33
C LYS A 40 -1.27 -17.54 3.67
N ASN A 41 -0.16 -18.26 3.78
CA ASN A 41 0.33 -18.80 5.04
C ASN A 41 0.61 -17.61 5.98
N VAL A 42 -0.34 -17.29 6.84
CA VAL A 42 -0.32 -16.13 7.76
C VAL A 42 0.50 -16.48 9.01
N GLY A 43 1.72 -16.98 8.81
CA GLY A 43 2.71 -17.19 9.85
C GLY A 43 3.63 -15.98 9.93
N SER A 44 3.60 -15.26 11.04
CA SER A 44 4.61 -14.31 11.54
C SER A 44 5.03 -13.07 10.72
N ALA A 45 4.58 -12.87 9.46
CA ALA A 45 4.91 -11.66 8.67
C ALA A 45 3.78 -10.60 8.59
N PHE A 46 2.60 -10.87 9.16
CA PHE A 46 1.34 -10.18 8.80
C PHE A 46 0.80 -9.13 9.78
N TYR A 47 1.49 -8.83 10.88
CA TYR A 47 1.19 -7.62 11.67
C TYR A 47 2.25 -6.55 11.42
N GLN A 48 2.49 -6.23 10.15
CA GLN A 48 3.00 -4.89 9.84
C GLN A 48 1.78 -3.97 9.91
N PRO A 49 1.68 -3.08 10.91
CA PRO A 49 0.61 -2.10 10.94
C PRO A 49 0.78 -1.22 9.70
N LYS A 50 -0.07 -1.45 8.70
CA LYS A 50 -0.14 -0.65 7.48
C LYS A 50 -0.93 0.60 7.81
N ASP A 51 -0.31 1.77 7.75
CA ASP A 51 -1.01 3.02 7.96
C ASP A 51 -1.55 3.50 6.62
N THR A 52 -2.88 3.47 6.46
CA THR A 52 -3.54 3.89 5.23
C THR A 52 -3.21 5.33 4.84
N LEU A 53 -2.95 6.20 5.82
CA LEU A 53 -2.58 7.58 5.59
C LEU A 53 -1.14 7.65 5.07
N ALA A 54 -0.19 6.96 5.73
CA ALA A 54 1.21 6.89 5.27
C ALA A 54 1.31 6.31 3.85
N SER A 55 0.56 5.24 3.57
CA SER A 55 0.50 4.60 2.25
C SER A 55 -0.04 5.55 1.17
N LYS A 56 -1.10 6.31 1.49
CA LYS A 56 -1.66 7.32 0.58
C LYS A 56 -0.74 8.52 0.37
N SER A 57 -0.06 8.98 1.42
CA SER A 57 0.93 10.06 1.35
C SER A 57 2.12 9.66 0.50
N LEU A 58 2.67 8.45 0.70
CA LEU A 58 3.73 7.90 -0.14
C LEU A 58 3.34 7.79 -1.61
N PHE A 59 2.12 7.29 -1.87
CA PHE A 59 1.60 7.24 -3.23
C PHE A 59 1.42 8.63 -3.86
N SER A 60 0.91 9.60 -3.10
CA SER A 60 0.70 10.97 -3.59
C SER A 60 2.03 11.68 -3.86
N TYR A 61 3.02 11.48 -2.99
CA TYR A 61 4.40 11.96 -3.18
C TYR A 61 4.97 11.44 -4.51
N MET A 62 4.86 10.13 -4.77
CA MET A 62 5.35 9.52 -6.02
C MET A 62 4.70 10.08 -7.29
N LEU A 63 3.41 10.47 -7.21
CA LEU A 63 2.68 11.07 -8.33
C LEU A 63 2.93 12.57 -8.49
N THR A 64 3.56 13.22 -7.50
CA THR A 64 3.82 14.65 -7.55
C THR A 64 4.81 14.96 -8.67
N LYS A 65 4.52 16.00 -9.44
CA LYS A 65 5.32 16.40 -10.61
C LYS A 65 6.19 17.60 -10.26
N ASN A 66 7.41 17.60 -10.78
CA ASN A 66 8.26 18.78 -10.76
C ASN A 66 7.80 19.81 -11.82
N THR A 67 8.54 20.92 -11.93
CA THR A 67 8.30 21.98 -12.92
C THR A 67 8.35 21.50 -14.37
N ASP A 68 9.09 20.41 -14.64
CA ASP A 68 9.24 19.80 -15.96
C ASP A 68 8.13 18.76 -16.26
N GLY A 69 7.20 18.55 -15.32
CA GLY A 69 6.08 17.62 -15.47
C GLY A 69 6.42 16.15 -15.22
N ILE A 70 7.66 15.85 -14.81
CA ILE A 70 8.16 14.51 -14.49
C ILE A 70 7.75 14.18 -13.05
N ASN A 71 7.10 13.03 -12.85
CA ASN A 71 6.70 12.62 -11.51
C ASN A 71 7.89 12.11 -10.69
N VAL A 72 7.78 12.16 -9.37
CA VAL A 72 8.83 11.70 -8.46
C VAL A 72 9.16 10.22 -8.68
N TYR A 73 8.18 9.37 -8.98
CA TYR A 73 8.44 7.95 -9.26
C TYR A 73 9.42 7.76 -10.42
N GLU A 74 9.21 8.45 -11.55
CA GLU A 74 10.10 8.45 -12.71
C GLU A 74 11.49 8.97 -12.36
N GLN A 75 11.57 10.02 -11.53
CA GLN A 75 12.87 10.54 -11.06
C GLN A 75 13.64 9.51 -10.22
N LEU A 76 12.95 8.79 -9.34
CA LEU A 76 13.54 7.83 -8.41
C LEU A 76 13.88 6.48 -9.07
N ILE A 77 13.29 6.15 -10.23
CA ILE A 77 13.69 4.96 -10.99
C ILE A 77 15.18 5.05 -11.38
N GLU A 78 15.64 6.24 -11.77
CA GLU A 78 16.99 6.44 -12.31
C GLU A 78 17.95 7.11 -11.31
N ASN A 79 17.42 7.78 -10.29
CA ASN A 79 18.22 8.57 -9.34
C ASN A 79 17.85 8.25 -7.88
N ASP A 80 18.69 8.72 -6.95
CA ASP A 80 18.36 8.76 -5.52
C ASP A 80 17.58 10.03 -5.16
N LEU A 81 17.34 10.23 -3.86
CA LEU A 81 16.78 11.48 -3.36
C LEU A 81 17.72 12.64 -3.71
N ASN A 82 17.17 13.69 -4.31
CA ASN A 82 17.85 14.92 -4.73
C ASN A 82 17.15 16.15 -4.14
N GLU A 83 17.67 17.34 -4.40
CA GLU A 83 17.15 18.57 -3.78
C GLU A 83 15.64 18.74 -4.00
N SER A 84 15.16 18.48 -5.21
CA SER A 84 13.73 18.65 -5.54
C SER A 84 12.83 17.62 -4.85
N ASN A 85 13.15 16.33 -4.93
CA ASN A 85 12.27 15.29 -4.40
C ASN A 85 12.53 15.01 -2.91
N GLY A 86 13.75 15.21 -2.43
CA GLY A 86 14.17 15.05 -1.05
C GLY A 86 13.61 16.15 -0.15
N GLU A 87 13.68 17.43 -0.56
CA GLU A 87 13.06 18.52 0.22
C GLU A 87 11.54 18.38 0.25
N LEU A 88 10.92 18.00 -0.87
CA LEU A 88 9.50 17.69 -0.92
C LEU A 88 9.15 16.54 0.04
N ALA A 89 9.97 15.48 0.07
CA ALA A 89 9.77 14.37 0.99
C ALA A 89 9.87 14.82 2.45
N VAL A 90 10.84 15.65 2.81
CA VAL A 90 10.97 16.20 4.17
C VAL A 90 9.72 17.00 4.55
N GLY A 91 9.29 17.92 3.69
CA GLY A 91 8.09 18.73 3.92
C GLY A 91 6.80 17.91 4.05
N ILE A 92 6.70 16.77 3.36
CA ILE A 92 5.53 15.88 3.50
C ILE A 92 5.67 14.98 4.73
N PHE A 93 6.77 14.27 4.88
CA PHE A 93 6.84 13.18 5.84
C PHE A 93 7.35 13.62 7.22
N GLU A 94 8.37 14.47 7.28
CA GLU A 94 8.91 14.92 8.56
C GLU A 94 7.97 15.92 9.23
N GLU A 95 7.42 16.88 8.49
CA GLU A 95 6.47 17.85 9.08
C GLU A 95 5.15 17.19 9.48
N PHE A 96 4.61 16.28 8.67
CA PHE A 96 3.29 15.68 8.94
C PHE A 96 3.34 14.55 9.96
N TYR A 97 4.40 13.72 9.96
CA TYR A 97 4.50 12.56 10.84
C TYR A 97 5.49 12.75 11.99
N GLY A 98 6.35 13.78 11.97
CA GLY A 98 7.37 14.00 12.99
C GLY A 98 6.81 14.35 14.38
N GLU A 99 5.59 14.87 14.48
CA GLU A 99 4.92 15.08 15.77
C GLU A 99 4.38 13.76 16.36
N GLU A 100 3.81 12.94 15.49
CA GLU A 100 3.13 11.69 15.84
C GLU A 100 4.10 10.53 16.10
N TYR A 101 5.24 10.52 15.42
CA TYR A 101 6.26 9.46 15.49
C TYR A 101 7.57 9.99 16.06
N ASN A 102 8.39 9.11 16.64
CA ASN A 102 9.69 9.48 17.21
C ASN A 102 10.78 9.64 16.14
N SER A 103 10.63 8.96 15.01
CA SER A 103 11.51 9.13 13.86
C SER A 103 10.79 8.80 12.56
N VAL A 104 11.08 9.59 11.53
CA VAL A 104 10.61 9.40 10.16
C VAL A 104 11.84 9.16 9.29
N TRP A 105 11.79 8.17 8.41
CA TRP A 105 12.84 7.91 7.45
C TRP A 105 12.27 7.49 6.12
N LEU A 106 12.70 8.14 5.03
CA LEU A 106 12.43 7.73 3.67
C LEU A 106 13.76 7.53 2.95
N GLY A 107 13.92 6.45 2.21
CA GLY A 107 15.11 6.21 1.41
C GLY A 107 14.98 5.05 0.45
N ILE A 108 15.98 4.92 -0.43
CA ILE A 108 16.07 3.83 -1.41
C ILE A 108 16.98 2.73 -0.85
N LEU A 109 16.51 1.50 -0.95
CA LEU A 109 17.26 0.29 -0.66
C LEU A 109 17.61 -0.39 -1.96
N GLU A 110 18.89 -0.74 -2.15
CA GLU A 110 19.35 -1.50 -3.31
C GLU A 110 19.74 -2.92 -2.87
N GLY A 111 18.99 -3.91 -3.34
CA GLY A 111 19.24 -5.32 -3.05
C GLY A 111 19.08 -5.72 -1.57
N PHE A 112 19.76 -6.81 -1.17
CA PHE A 112 19.74 -7.33 0.20
C PHE A 112 20.87 -6.71 1.05
N THR A 113 20.85 -5.39 1.24
CA THR A 113 21.86 -4.74 2.09
C THR A 113 21.38 -4.72 3.55
N THR A 114 22.23 -5.21 4.45
CA THR A 114 22.07 -5.07 5.92
C THR A 114 22.83 -3.86 6.46
N ALA A 115 23.47 -3.08 5.58
CA ALA A 115 24.23 -1.91 5.94
C ALA A 115 23.31 -0.76 6.40
N THR A 116 23.84 0.09 7.28
CA THR A 116 23.17 1.34 7.68
C THR A 116 23.06 2.25 6.45
N VAL A 117 21.89 2.24 5.80
CA VAL A 117 21.59 3.11 4.68
C VAL A 117 21.39 4.53 5.21
N LYS A 118 22.09 5.51 4.64
CA LYS A 118 21.98 6.92 5.00
C LYS A 118 21.66 7.74 3.76
N ASN A 119 20.82 8.75 3.89
CA ASN A 119 20.67 9.80 2.87
C ASN A 119 20.76 11.19 3.51
N ASP A 120 20.89 12.22 2.66
CA ASP A 120 21.14 13.59 3.10
C ASP A 120 19.91 14.28 3.73
N TYR A 121 18.72 13.70 3.58
CA TYR A 121 17.45 14.30 4.01
C TYR A 121 16.97 13.72 5.35
N PHE A 122 16.94 12.41 5.48
CA PHE A 122 16.43 11.69 6.64
C PHE A 122 17.52 11.07 7.52
N GLY A 123 18.79 11.27 7.16
CA GLY A 123 19.92 10.68 7.87
C GLY A 123 19.92 9.16 7.77
N SER A 124 20.27 8.51 8.88
CA SER A 124 20.47 7.05 8.92
C SER A 124 19.17 6.30 9.11
N ARG A 125 18.99 5.24 8.33
CA ARG A 125 17.88 4.30 8.43
C ARG A 125 17.80 3.73 9.86
N PRO A 126 16.65 3.83 10.53
CA PRO A 126 16.50 3.29 11.87
C PRO A 126 16.48 1.76 11.84
N ASP A 127 17.14 1.14 12.82
CA ASP A 127 17.05 -0.31 13.01
C ASP A 127 15.60 -0.71 13.35
N LEU A 128 15.08 -1.67 12.58
CA LEU A 128 13.75 -2.26 12.79
C LEU A 128 13.78 -3.39 13.83
N ILE A 129 14.95 -3.69 14.41
CA ILE A 129 15.11 -4.73 15.43
C ILE A 129 14.44 -4.28 16.72
N VAL A 130 13.41 -5.03 17.12
CA VAL A 130 12.64 -4.85 18.36
C VAL A 130 13.46 -5.42 19.52
N ASP A 131 13.68 -4.62 20.57
CA ASP A 131 14.29 -5.10 21.81
C ASP A 131 13.32 -6.09 22.47
N VAL A 132 13.63 -7.39 22.40
CA VAL A 132 12.81 -8.47 22.95
C VAL A 132 13.03 -8.52 24.46
N LYS A 133 12.47 -7.54 25.18
CA LYS A 133 12.27 -7.67 26.63
C LYS A 133 10.82 -7.99 26.92
N GLU A 134 10.67 -9.07 27.69
CA GLU A 134 9.44 -9.80 27.97
C GLU A 134 8.21 -8.92 28.26
N SER A 135 7.06 -9.38 27.74
CA SER A 135 5.68 -9.12 28.18
C SER A 135 4.85 -7.96 27.61
N SER A 136 5.33 -7.13 26.68
CA SER A 136 4.40 -6.31 25.88
C SER A 136 4.89 -6.03 24.46
N PHE A 137 4.37 -6.77 23.49
CA PHE A 137 4.57 -6.49 22.06
C PHE A 137 3.82 -5.19 21.69
N LYS A 138 4.42 -4.02 21.94
CA LYS A 138 4.03 -2.79 21.23
C LYS A 138 4.96 -2.59 20.04
N ILE A 139 4.65 -3.30 18.95
CA ILE A 139 5.21 -2.96 17.64
C ILE A 139 4.63 -1.59 17.28
N SER A 140 5.46 -0.55 17.35
CA SER A 140 5.06 0.83 17.05
C SER A 140 5.90 1.36 15.90
N HIS A 141 5.91 0.64 14.79
CA HIS A 141 6.50 1.16 13.56
C HIS A 141 5.61 0.85 12.38
N VAL A 142 5.44 1.83 11.50
CA VAL A 142 4.83 1.68 10.18
C VAL A 142 5.98 1.55 9.20
N LYS A 143 5.89 0.55 8.33
CA LYS A 143 6.81 0.38 7.21
C LYS A 143 5.99 0.27 5.94
N GLU A 144 6.21 1.18 5.01
CA GLU A 144 5.68 1.12 3.66
C GLU A 144 6.84 0.92 2.68
N THR A 145 6.62 0.11 1.64
CA THR A 145 7.65 -0.18 0.65
C THR A 145 7.04 -0.18 -0.74
N VAL A 146 7.72 0.47 -1.69
CA VAL A 146 7.33 0.52 -3.10
C VAL A 146 8.50 0.08 -3.95
N ASN A 147 8.25 -0.89 -4.83
CA ASN A 147 9.26 -1.35 -5.77
C ASN A 147 9.41 -0.35 -6.92
N LEU A 148 10.63 0.12 -7.17
CA LEU A 148 10.95 1.05 -8.25
C LEU A 148 11.33 0.28 -9.51
N LYS A 149 12.51 -0.37 -9.52
CA LYS A 149 13.05 -1.18 -10.62
C LYS A 149 14.29 -1.95 -10.15
N GLU A 150 14.59 -3.13 -10.72
CA GLU A 150 15.89 -3.82 -10.58
C GLU A 150 16.41 -3.97 -9.13
N ASN A 151 15.53 -4.43 -8.21
CA ASN A 151 15.83 -4.55 -6.77
C ASN A 151 16.07 -3.23 -6.02
N ARG A 152 15.61 -2.10 -6.57
CA ARG A 152 15.51 -0.82 -5.86
C ARG A 152 14.13 -0.68 -5.25
N ASP A 153 14.08 -0.55 -3.94
CA ASP A 153 12.85 -0.35 -3.17
C ASP A 153 12.89 1.00 -2.47
N LEU A 154 11.85 1.82 -2.66
CA LEU A 154 11.62 3.00 -1.84
C LEU A 154 10.94 2.55 -0.54
N GLU A 155 11.53 2.89 0.60
CA GLU A 155 11.03 2.49 1.91
C GLU A 155 10.77 3.71 2.79
N LEU A 156 9.55 3.78 3.35
CA LEU A 156 9.16 4.74 4.38
C LEU A 156 9.05 3.99 5.71
N ILE A 157 9.77 4.48 6.73
CA ILE A 157 9.72 3.98 8.10
C ILE A 157 9.25 5.12 9.00
N LEU A 158 8.14 4.89 9.71
CA LEU A 158 7.68 5.73 10.81
C LEU A 158 7.85 4.91 12.09
N ARG A 159 8.72 5.33 13.01
CA ARG A 159 8.99 4.60 14.26
C ARG A 159 8.52 5.43 15.46
N GLY A 160 7.77 4.81 16.35
CA GLY A 160 7.20 5.42 17.54
C GLY A 160 5.74 5.04 17.73
N VAL A 161 5.26 5.14 18.97
CA VAL A 161 3.84 5.03 19.28
C VAL A 161 3.20 6.35 18.86
N ARG A 162 2.23 6.30 17.95
CA ARG A 162 1.38 7.44 17.59
C ARG A 162 0.85 8.08 18.87
N LYS A 163 1.30 9.30 19.17
CA LYS A 163 0.99 10.02 20.42
C LYS A 163 -0.48 10.39 20.53
#